data_AF-A0A1F7R6H5-F1
#
_entry.id   AF-A0A1F7R6H5-F1
#
_cell.length_a   1.000
_cell.length_b   1.000
_cell.length_c   1.000
_cell.angle_alpha   90.00
_cell.angle_beta   90.00
_cell.angle_gamma   90.00
#
_symmetry.space_group_name_H-M   'P 1'
#
loop_
_entity.id
_entity.type
_entity.pdbx_description
1 polymer ?
#
loop_
_entity_poly.entity_id
_entity_poly.type
_entity_poly.pdbx_seq_one_letter_code
_entity_poly.pdbx_strand_id
1 'polypeptide(L)'
;MIAPLMLVFAKYPELFALAVCQKRGFFGLPVWWKYLEPQPLPPTCEIPDFDVPGDIWLVLLAGIEMLLWFGGMIAVVMVIVGGFRFMSAMGNTEKMVTARKTIINAMLGLAIIAVATVTVSFIGNYLAK
;
A
#
# COMPACT_ATOMS: atom_id res chain seq x y z
N MET A 1 -3.17 48.55 9.96
CA MET A 1 -3.77 47.20 9.96
C MET A 1 -3.47 46.38 8.70
N ILE A 2 -2.47 46.73 7.86
CA ILE A 2 -2.18 46.04 6.59
C ILE A 2 -0.83 45.27 6.64
N ALA A 3 0.01 45.53 7.65
CA ALA A 3 1.33 44.90 7.82
C ALA A 3 1.33 43.39 8.16
N PRO A 4 0.38 42.81 8.93
CA PRO A 4 0.47 41.39 9.28
C PRO A 4 0.05 40.45 8.14
N LEU A 5 -0.65 40.95 7.10
CA LEU A 5 -1.11 40.13 5.98
C LEU A 5 0.02 39.82 4.97
N MET A 6 0.96 40.73 4.75
CA MET A 6 2.13 40.50 3.87
C MET A 6 3.16 39.53 4.46
N LEU A 7 3.26 39.44 5.79
CA LEU A 7 4.15 38.48 6.44
C LEU A 7 3.65 37.03 6.31
N VAL A 8 2.34 36.83 6.17
CA VAL A 8 1.76 35.50 5.87
C VAL A 8 2.11 35.06 4.46
N PHE A 9 2.12 35.97 3.47
CA PHE A 9 2.50 35.68 2.09
C PHE A 9 4.01 35.39 1.91
N ALA A 10 4.86 36.07 2.68
CA ALA A 10 6.31 35.81 2.70
C ALA A 10 6.68 34.53 3.48
N LYS A 11 5.87 34.14 4.48
CA LYS A 11 6.12 32.98 5.32
C LYS A 11 5.48 31.69 4.81
N TYR A 12 4.42 31.77 3.99
CA TYR A 12 3.71 30.61 3.47
C TYR A 12 3.40 30.74 1.96
N PRO A 13 4.41 30.63 1.08
CA PRO A 13 4.20 30.40 -0.36
C PRO A 13 3.55 29.03 -0.66
N GLU A 14 3.37 28.20 0.37
CA GLU A 14 2.86 26.83 0.38
C GLU A 14 1.46 26.62 -0.21
N LEU A 15 0.66 27.66 -0.44
CA LEU A 15 -0.70 27.47 -0.99
C LEU A 15 -0.71 27.09 -2.48
N PHE A 16 0.35 27.40 -3.24
CA PHE A 16 0.49 27.02 -4.65
C PHE A 16 1.47 25.85 -4.87
N ALA A 17 2.33 25.56 -3.88
CA ALA A 17 3.35 24.50 -3.94
C ALA A 17 2.77 23.07 -3.74
N LEU A 18 1.61 22.92 -3.09
CA LEU A 18 0.98 21.62 -2.85
C LEU A 18 0.55 20.87 -4.13
N ALA A 19 0.62 21.51 -5.31
CA ALA A 19 0.23 20.89 -6.58
C ALA A 19 1.38 20.21 -7.35
N VAL A 20 2.65 20.58 -7.13
CA VAL A 20 3.78 20.13 -7.97
C VAL A 20 4.40 18.82 -7.49
N CYS A 21 4.49 18.61 -6.17
CA CYS A 21 4.97 17.36 -5.59
C CYS A 21 3.76 16.44 -5.23
N GLN A 22 2.91 16.18 -6.23
CA GLN A 22 1.75 15.30 -6.09
C GLN A 22 2.21 13.83 -6.13
N LYS A 23 2.31 13.18 -4.95
CA LYS A 23 2.52 11.72 -4.76
C LYS A 23 1.30 10.92 -5.28
N ARG A 24 0.96 11.07 -6.56
CA ARG A 24 -0.19 10.39 -7.16
C ARG A 24 0.28 9.06 -7.72
N GLY A 25 0.10 8.03 -6.92
CA GLY A 25 0.22 6.67 -7.42
C GLY A 25 -0.79 6.41 -8.53
N PHE A 26 -0.36 5.64 -9.52
CA PHE A 26 -1.23 5.11 -10.54
C PHE A 26 -2.42 4.42 -9.84
N PHE A 27 -3.64 4.75 -10.25
CA PHE A 27 -4.85 4.13 -9.71
C PHE A 27 -5.13 4.36 -8.21
N GLY A 28 -4.51 5.37 -7.57
CA GLY A 28 -4.67 5.58 -6.12
C GLY A 28 -3.94 4.54 -5.27
N LEU A 29 -3.07 3.73 -5.89
CA LEU A 29 -2.24 2.73 -5.23
C LEU A 29 -1.04 3.41 -4.58
N PRO A 30 -0.65 3.03 -3.34
CA PRO A 30 0.60 3.50 -2.77
C PRO A 30 1.79 3.09 -3.65
N VAL A 31 2.71 4.01 -3.88
CA VAL A 31 3.94 3.80 -4.66
C VAL A 31 5.10 3.39 -3.75
N TRP A 32 6.09 2.66 -4.28
CA TRP A 32 7.22 2.12 -3.52
C TRP A 32 8.10 3.17 -2.82
N TRP A 33 8.08 4.41 -3.32
CA TRP A 33 8.74 5.60 -2.74
C TRP A 33 7.80 6.51 -1.93
N LYS A 34 6.67 5.99 -1.42
CA LYS A 34 5.67 6.75 -0.64
C LYS A 34 6.28 7.42 0.61
N TYR A 35 7.24 6.77 1.26
CA TYR A 35 7.86 7.23 2.51
C TYR A 35 9.07 8.15 2.32
N LEU A 36 9.48 8.49 1.09
CA LEU A 36 10.49 9.51 0.87
C LEU A 36 9.84 10.90 0.91
N GLU A 37 9.97 11.63 2.01
CA GLU A 37 9.46 13.00 2.13
C GLU A 37 10.36 13.98 1.34
N PRO A 38 9.82 14.70 0.34
CA PRO A 38 10.61 15.72 -0.36
C PRO A 38 10.79 16.96 0.52
N GLN A 39 12.00 17.53 0.53
CA GLN A 39 12.27 18.80 1.20
C GLN A 39 11.58 19.96 0.44
N PRO A 40 10.85 20.87 1.12
CA PRO A 40 10.18 21.98 0.45
C PRO A 40 11.16 23.10 0.10
N LEU A 41 11.53 23.22 -1.18
CA LEU A 41 12.26 24.37 -1.73
C LEU A 41 11.63 24.77 -3.09
N PRO A 42 11.28 26.05 -3.31
CA PRO A 42 10.88 26.55 -4.64
C PRO A 42 12.15 26.82 -5.48
N PRO A 43 12.25 26.44 -6.78
CA PRO A 43 11.27 25.84 -7.68
C PRO A 43 11.51 24.36 -8.05
N THR A 44 12.34 23.62 -7.29
CA THR A 44 12.77 22.26 -7.65
C THR A 44 12.45 21.27 -6.53
N CYS A 45 11.69 20.21 -6.87
CA CYS A 45 11.57 19.06 -5.98
C CYS A 45 12.89 18.26 -6.06
N GLU A 46 13.81 18.51 -5.13
CA GLU A 46 14.97 17.65 -4.93
C GLU A 46 14.54 16.42 -4.13
N ILE A 47 14.75 15.23 -4.69
CA ILE A 47 14.58 13.96 -3.97
C ILE A 47 15.75 13.92 -2.97
N PRO A 48 15.50 13.78 -1.65
CA PRO A 48 16.60 13.60 -0.71
C PRO A 48 17.45 12.40 -1.15
N ASP A 49 18.77 12.56 -1.11
CA ASP A 49 19.69 11.46 -1.32
C ASP A 49 19.36 10.32 -0.35
N PHE A 50 19.36 9.09 -0.85
CA PHE A 50 19.05 7.89 -0.07
C PHE A 50 19.99 7.78 1.13
N ASP A 51 19.49 8.03 2.34
CA ASP A 51 20.28 7.95 3.56
C ASP A 51 20.23 6.51 4.10
N VAL A 52 21.27 5.74 3.78
CA VAL A 52 21.39 4.32 4.15
C VAL A 52 21.82 4.27 5.61
N PRO A 53 20.96 3.85 6.56
CA PRO A 53 20.39 2.49 6.62
C PRO A 53 18.87 2.39 6.86
N GLY A 54 18.17 3.49 7.14
CA GLY A 54 16.73 3.47 7.48
C GLY A 54 15.81 3.45 6.26
N ASP A 55 16.19 4.17 5.21
CA ASP A 55 15.37 4.35 4.01
C ASP A 55 15.15 3.05 3.23
N ILE A 56 16.15 2.16 3.24
CA ILE A 56 16.06 0.87 2.57
C ILE A 56 14.93 0.01 3.16
N TRP A 57 14.74 0.10 4.47
CA TRP A 57 13.71 -0.64 5.19
C TRP A 57 12.33 -0.05 4.93
N LEU A 58 12.22 1.28 4.87
CA LEU A 58 10.98 1.98 4.52
C LEU A 58 10.52 1.69 3.09
N VAL A 59 11.45 1.66 2.12
CA VAL A 59 11.17 1.30 0.72
C VAL A 59 10.72 -0.14 0.60
N LEU A 60 11.38 -1.07 1.31
CA LEU A 60 10.97 -2.48 1.35
C LEU A 60 9.56 -2.63 1.92
N LEU A 61 9.26 -1.92 3.02
CA LEU A 61 7.94 -1.93 3.66
C LEU A 61 6.84 -1.44 2.71
N ALA A 62 7.09 -0.36 1.97
CA ALA A 62 6.18 0.15 0.94
C ALA A 62 5.97 -0.82 -0.23
N GLY A 63 7.05 -1.52 -0.63
CA GLY A 63 6.98 -2.56 -1.65
C GLY A 63 6.07 -3.72 -1.24
N ILE A 64 6.12 -4.14 0.03
CA ILE A 64 5.26 -5.19 0.56
C ILE A 64 3.80 -4.74 0.59
N GLU A 65 3.50 -3.49 0.98
CA GLU A 65 2.12 -2.95 0.92
C GLU A 65 1.54 -3.01 -0.51
N MET A 66 2.36 -2.68 -1.51
CA MET A 66 1.95 -2.78 -2.91
C MET A 66 1.68 -4.24 -3.32
N LEU A 67 2.53 -5.18 -2.88
CA LEU A 67 2.34 -6.61 -3.13
C LEU A 67 1.10 -7.17 -2.42
N LEU A 68 0.79 -6.67 -1.21
CA LEU A 68 -0.41 -7.04 -0.46
C LEU A 68 -1.69 -6.59 -1.18
N TRP A 69 -1.66 -5.42 -1.81
CA TRP A 69 -2.79 -4.93 -2.61
C TRP A 69 -3.03 -5.81 -3.86
N PHE A 70 -1.95 -6.15 -4.58
CA PHE A 70 -2.02 -7.09 -5.71
C PHE A 70 -2.46 -8.49 -5.26
N GLY A 71 -1.90 -8.99 -4.17
CA GLY A 71 -2.25 -10.28 -3.57
C GLY A 71 -3.70 -10.34 -3.13
N GLY A 72 -4.23 -9.26 -2.53
CA GLY A 72 -5.63 -9.14 -2.14
C GLY A 72 -6.56 -9.22 -3.34
N MET A 73 -6.22 -8.55 -4.45
CA MET A 73 -6.99 -8.62 -5.68
C MET A 73 -7.03 -10.03 -6.27
N ILE A 74 -5.88 -10.71 -6.31
CA ILE A 74 -5.78 -12.10 -6.79
C ILE A 74 -6.57 -13.05 -5.88
N ALA A 75 -6.49 -12.87 -4.55
CA ALA A 75 -7.19 -13.70 -3.59
C ALA A 75 -8.71 -13.64 -3.78
N VAL A 76 -9.28 -12.45 -4.02
CA VAL A 76 -10.71 -12.29 -4.30
C VAL A 76 -11.13 -13.07 -5.55
N VAL A 77 -10.35 -13.00 -6.63
CA VAL A 77 -10.63 -13.75 -7.87
C VAL A 77 -10.59 -15.26 -7.63
N MET A 78 -9.58 -15.74 -6.88
CA MET A 78 -9.43 -17.17 -6.56
C MET A 78 -10.57 -17.69 -5.69
N VAL A 79 -11.07 -16.90 -4.74
CA VAL A 79 -12.24 -17.26 -3.92
C VAL A 79 -13.49 -17.43 -4.78
N ILE A 80 -13.72 -16.52 -5.74
CA ILE A 80 -14.86 -16.60 -6.66
C ILE A 80 -14.78 -17.89 -7.50
N VAL A 81 -13.64 -18.15 -8.14
CA VAL A 81 -13.44 -19.36 -8.98
C VAL A 81 -13.53 -20.64 -8.15
N GLY A 82 -12.97 -20.64 -6.93
CA GLY A 82 -13.05 -21.77 -6.00
C GLY A 82 -14.48 -22.06 -5.55
N GLY A 83 -15.26 -21.00 -5.27
CA GLY A 83 -16.68 -21.10 -4.91
C GLY A 83 -17.52 -21.71 -6.02
N PHE A 84 -17.34 -21.25 -7.27
CA PHE A 84 -18.05 -21.83 -8.42
C PHE A 84 -17.72 -23.31 -8.66
N ARG A 85 -16.46 -23.71 -8.50
CA ARG A 85 -16.04 -25.12 -8.60
C ARG A 85 -16.62 -26.00 -7.49
N PHE A 86 -16.81 -25.47 -6.28
CA PHE A 86 -17.45 -26.20 -5.19
C PHE A 86 -18.94 -26.43 -5.46
N MET A 87 -19.65 -25.41 -5.96
CA MET A 87 -21.08 -25.50 -6.27
C MET A 87 -21.37 -26.48 -7.42
N SER A 88 -20.51 -26.61 -8.43
CA SER A 88 -20.75 -27.51 -9.57
C SER A 88 -20.38 -28.98 -9.33
N ALA A 89 -19.82 -29.32 -8.15
CA ALA A 89 -19.41 -30.68 -7.81
C ALA A 89 -20.53 -31.57 -7.25
N MET A 90 -21.78 -31.08 -7.20
CA MET A 90 -22.94 -31.83 -6.71
C MET A 90 -23.08 -33.18 -7.44
N GLY A 91 -22.79 -34.28 -6.74
CA GLY A 91 -22.98 -35.65 -7.23
C GLY A 91 -21.72 -36.54 -7.22
N ASN A 92 -20.50 -36.00 -7.06
CA ASN A 92 -19.29 -36.81 -6.96
C ASN A 92 -18.50 -36.50 -5.67
N THR A 93 -18.40 -37.48 -4.77
CA THR A 93 -17.70 -37.37 -3.47
C THR A 93 -16.21 -37.05 -3.62
N GLU A 94 -15.56 -37.52 -4.67
CA GLU A 94 -14.15 -37.22 -4.96
C GLU A 94 -13.94 -35.75 -5.32
N LYS A 95 -14.87 -35.18 -6.09
CA LYS A 95 -14.86 -33.75 -6.42
C LYS A 95 -15.17 -32.88 -5.21
N MET A 96 -16.01 -33.35 -4.29
CA MET A 96 -16.30 -32.66 -3.03
C MET A 96 -15.09 -32.62 -2.08
N VAL A 97 -14.34 -33.73 -1.96
CA VAL A 97 -13.11 -33.78 -1.16
C VAL A 97 -12.04 -32.86 -1.74
N THR A 98 -11.87 -32.88 -3.07
CA THR A 98 -10.92 -32.00 -3.76
C THR A 98 -11.30 -30.52 -3.60
N ALA A 99 -12.58 -30.19 -3.76
CA ALA A 99 -13.06 -28.82 -3.62
C ALA A 99 -12.94 -28.30 -2.17
N ARG A 100 -13.14 -29.15 -1.15
CA ARG A 100 -12.85 -28.79 0.25
C ARG A 100 -11.37 -28.45 0.47
N LYS A 101 -10.44 -29.23 -0.08
CA LYS A 101 -9.00 -28.93 -0.01
C LYS A 101 -8.67 -27.59 -0.68
N THR A 102 -9.28 -27.31 -1.84
CA THR A 102 -9.10 -26.03 -2.52
C THR A 102 -9.59 -24.84 -1.70
N ILE A 103 -10.75 -24.96 -1.04
CA ILE A 103 -11.29 -23.91 -0.16
C ILE A 103 -10.37 -23.66 1.03
N ILE A 104 -9.89 -24.73 1.69
CA ILE A 104 -8.95 -24.60 2.82
C ILE A 104 -7.67 -23.88 2.39
N ASN A 105 -7.12 -24.23 1.23
CA ASN A 105 -5.93 -23.56 0.70
C ASN A 105 -6.18 -22.09 0.34
N ALA A 106 -7.35 -21.75 -0.20
CA ALA A 106 -7.75 -20.37 -0.48
C ALA A 106 -7.89 -19.55 0.81
N MET A 107 -8.46 -20.15 1.87
CA MET A 107 -8.61 -19.53 3.18
C MET A 107 -7.26 -19.28 3.86
N LEU A 108 -6.31 -20.21 3.71
CA LEU A 108 -4.91 -20.05 4.14
C LEU A 108 -4.24 -18.86 3.44
N GLY A 109 -4.43 -18.69 2.13
CA GLY A 109 -3.91 -17.54 1.40
C GLY A 109 -4.45 -16.21 1.91
N LEU A 110 -5.75 -16.15 2.20
CA LEU A 110 -6.40 -14.97 2.81
C LEU A 110 -5.85 -14.68 4.22
N ALA A 111 -5.66 -15.72 5.03
CA ALA A 111 -5.10 -15.58 6.37
C ALA A 111 -3.67 -15.02 6.34
N ILE A 112 -2.82 -15.47 5.40
CA ILE A 112 -1.45 -14.96 5.25
C ILE A 112 -1.45 -13.48 4.92
N ILE A 113 -2.32 -13.03 4.00
CA ILE A 113 -2.44 -11.60 3.64
C ILE A 113 -2.85 -10.78 4.87
N ALA A 114 -3.81 -11.27 5.67
CA ALA A 114 -4.27 -10.59 6.87
C ALA A 114 -3.18 -10.48 7.96
N VAL A 115 -2.34 -11.50 8.13
CA VAL A 115 -1.22 -11.45 9.09
C VAL A 115 -0.11 -10.53 8.59
N ALA A 116 0.17 -10.56 7.28
CA ALA A 116 1.18 -9.72 6.67
C ALA A 116 0.85 -8.23 6.77
N THR A 117 -0.41 -7.82 6.54
CA THR A 117 -0.82 -6.41 6.70
C THR A 117 -0.58 -5.91 8.12
N VAL A 118 -0.98 -6.68 9.14
CA VAL A 118 -0.78 -6.32 10.54
C VAL A 118 0.70 -6.18 10.88
N THR A 119 1.53 -7.10 10.40
CA THR A 119 2.99 -7.11 10.68
C THR A 119 3.67 -5.89 10.08
N VAL A 120 3.34 -5.56 8.83
CA VAL A 120 3.88 -4.41 8.10
C VAL A 120 3.48 -3.10 8.77
N SER A 121 2.20 -2.95 9.12
CA SER A 121 1.72 -1.76 9.84
C SER A 121 2.34 -1.62 11.23
N PHE A 122 2.59 -2.73 11.92
CA PHE A 122 3.31 -2.72 13.19
C PHE A 122 4.71 -2.11 13.00
N ILE A 123 5.50 -2.67 12.09
CA ILE A 123 6.88 -2.23 11.82
C ILE A 123 6.91 -0.74 11.40
N GLY A 124 5.99 -0.32 10.54
CA GLY A 124 5.89 1.07 10.09
C GLY A 124 5.62 2.04 11.24
N ASN A 125 4.70 1.70 12.15
CA ASN A 125 4.38 2.52 13.32
C ASN A 125 5.53 2.62 14.34
N TYR A 126 6.37 1.58 14.44
CA TYR A 126 7.54 1.62 15.33
C TYR A 126 8.68 2.47 14.79
N LEU A 127 8.77 2.64 13.47
CA LEU A 127 9.84 3.42 12.81
C LEU A 127 9.45 4.87 12.54
N ALA A 128 8.15 5.17 12.47
CA ALA A 128 7.63 6.54 12.31
C ALA A 128 7.60 7.35 13.61
N LYS A 129 8.23 6.85 14.69
CA LYS A 129 8.31 7.49 16.01
C LYS A 129 9.78 7.69 16.39
#